data_AF-A0A923PVA2-F1
#
_entry.id   AF-A0A923PVA2-F1
#
_cell.length_a   1.000
_cell.length_b   1.000
_cell.length_c   1.000
_cell.angle_alpha   90.00
_cell.angle_beta   90.00
_cell.angle_gamma   90.00
#
_symmetry.space_group_name_H-M   'P 1'
#
loop_
_entity.id
_entity.type
_entity.pdbx_description
1 polymer ?
#
loop_
_entity_poly.entity_id
_entity_poly.type
_entity_poly.pdbx_seq_one_letter_code
_entity_poly.pdbx_strand_id
1 'polypeptide(L)'
;MNEDILKAIHEELVAIRQLLAEANKAGPARIAPARSTSTASSYSSGGGGGGGDEVILQPTEVVPNAGDVQVHFGKNNGVALAKLSERSLSWYATEQPPRLDSSGKPYPARPQETTLRNAARTLWHQNRGTLGQADAPKAASGGAAAAEMAAVAPAHPSDEEVPF
;
A
#
# COMPACT_ATOMS: atom_id res chain seq x y z
N MET A 1 40.43 25.98 10.22
CA MET A 1 39.32 25.78 9.27
C MET A 1 39.59 26.74 8.13
N ASN A 2 39.85 26.25 6.91
CA ASN A 2 40.27 27.13 5.82
C ASN A 2 39.05 27.94 5.36
N GLU A 3 39.14 29.26 5.37
CA GLU A 3 38.03 30.15 5.01
C GLU A 3 37.53 29.91 3.58
N ASP A 4 38.41 29.46 2.69
CA ASP A 4 38.07 29.09 1.31
C ASP A 4 37.16 27.87 1.25
N ILE A 5 37.35 26.89 2.14
CA ILE A 5 36.47 25.72 2.25
C ILE A 5 35.08 26.16 2.74
N LEU A 6 35.01 27.09 3.70
CA LEU A 6 33.73 27.60 4.20
C LEU A 6 32.97 28.39 3.13
N LYS A 7 33.68 29.16 2.29
CA LYS A 7 33.07 29.88 1.15
C LYS A 7 32.55 28.91 0.09
N ALA A 8 33.34 27.90 -0.28
CA ALA A 8 32.91 26.87 -1.23
C ALA A 8 31.68 26.09 -0.74
N ILE A 9 31.64 25.72 0.55
CA ILE A 9 30.48 25.07 1.15
C ILE A 9 29.26 26.00 1.11
N HIS A 10 29.41 27.28 1.43
CA HIS A 10 28.30 28.23 1.40
C HIS A 10 27.75 28.42 -0.02
N GLU A 11 28.61 28.52 -1.03
CA GLU A 11 28.21 28.61 -2.44
C GLU A 11 27.44 27.36 -2.89
N GLU A 12 27.93 26.17 -2.54
CA GLU A 12 27.25 24.91 -2.85
C GLU A 12 25.86 24.84 -2.19
N LEU A 13 25.76 25.21 -0.91
CA LEU A 13 24.49 25.22 -0.17
C LEU A 13 23.47 26.19 -0.77
N VAL A 14 23.91 27.33 -1.28
CA VAL A 14 23.05 28.29 -1.99
C VAL A 14 22.57 27.69 -3.32
N ALA A 15 23.45 27.05 -4.08
CA ALA A 15 23.10 26.40 -5.35
C ALA A 15 22.07 25.27 -5.15
N ILE A 16 22.25 24.44 -4.13
CA ILE A 16 21.29 23.37 -3.78
C ILE A 16 19.93 23.96 -3.40
N ARG A 17 19.89 25.05 -2.62
CA ARG A 17 18.64 25.71 -2.23
C ARG A 17 17.91 26.29 -3.44
N GLN A 18 18.63 26.84 -4.42
CA GLN A 18 18.04 27.34 -5.67
C GLN A 18 17.47 26.20 -6.51
N LEU A 19 18.20 25.10 -6.70
CA LEU A 19 17.73 23.94 -7.46
C LEU A 19 16.48 23.31 -6.82
N LEU A 20 16.46 23.18 -5.48
CA LEU A 20 15.28 22.70 -4.76
C LEU A 20 14.10 23.68 -4.84
N ALA A 21 14.35 24.99 -4.85
CA ALA A 21 13.32 26.00 -5.03
C ALA A 21 12.75 25.96 -6.46
N GLU A 22 13.58 25.74 -7.48
CA GLU A 22 13.15 25.57 -8.87
C GLU A 22 12.34 24.28 -9.07
N ALA A 23 12.81 23.16 -8.48
CA ALA A 23 12.09 21.89 -8.49
C ALA A 23 10.72 21.98 -7.80
N ASN A 24 10.59 22.79 -6.74
CA ASN A 24 9.32 23.02 -6.06
C ASN A 24 8.44 24.10 -6.74
N LYS A 25 9.04 25.06 -7.46
CA LYS A 25 8.31 26.10 -8.23
C LYS A 25 7.72 25.53 -9.52
N ALA A 26 8.32 24.48 -10.07
CA ALA A 26 7.68 23.59 -11.03
C ALA A 26 6.70 22.65 -10.30
N GLY A 27 5.51 23.15 -9.94
CA GLY A 27 4.37 22.29 -9.58
C GLY A 27 4.14 21.21 -10.65
N PRO A 28 3.45 20.09 -10.34
CA PRO A 28 3.68 18.76 -10.90
C PRO A 28 3.43 18.72 -12.42
N ALA A 29 4.48 19.00 -13.19
CA ALA A 29 4.49 18.77 -14.62
C ALA A 29 4.64 17.27 -14.84
N ARG A 30 3.48 16.60 -14.95
CA ARG A 30 3.34 15.27 -15.53
C ARG A 30 4.01 15.29 -16.91
N ILE A 31 5.24 14.79 -17.00
CA ILE A 31 5.79 14.26 -18.24
C ILE A 31 6.08 12.79 -17.96
N ALA A 32 5.05 11.98 -18.15
CA ALA A 32 5.22 10.56 -18.32
C ALA A 32 5.93 10.35 -19.68
N PRO A 33 7.09 9.68 -19.76
CA PRO A 33 7.45 9.03 -20.99
C PRO A 33 6.48 7.86 -21.18
N ALA A 34 5.59 7.98 -22.17
CA ALA A 34 4.80 6.87 -22.66
C ALA A 34 5.74 5.78 -23.14
N ARG A 35 6.03 4.80 -22.27
CA ARG A 35 6.74 3.59 -22.65
C ARG A 35 5.71 2.58 -23.09
N SER A 36 5.79 2.24 -24.38
CA SER A 36 4.89 1.36 -25.12
C SER A 36 4.51 0.12 -24.31
N THR A 37 3.21 -0.17 -24.31
CA THR A 37 2.62 -1.42 -23.85
C THR A 37 3.10 -2.57 -24.71
N SER A 38 4.17 -3.23 -24.30
CA SER A 38 4.44 -4.60 -24.74
C SER A 38 3.72 -5.53 -23.77
N THR A 39 2.59 -6.06 -24.24
CA THR A 39 1.90 -7.20 -23.64
C THR A 39 2.87 -8.36 -23.51
N ALA A 40 3.29 -8.66 -22.28
CA ALA A 40 3.89 -9.94 -21.93
C ALA A 40 3.29 -10.39 -20.61
N SER A 41 2.30 -11.27 -20.72
CA SER A 41 1.83 -12.10 -19.64
C SER A 41 2.98 -13.01 -19.23
N SER A 42 3.52 -12.81 -18.04
CA SER A 42 4.41 -13.78 -17.41
C SER A 42 4.06 -13.85 -15.94
N TYR A 43 3.33 -14.91 -15.61
CA TYR A 43 3.27 -15.52 -14.30
C TYR A 43 4.70 -15.58 -13.72
N SER A 44 4.98 -14.81 -12.68
CA SER A 44 6.18 -15.01 -11.88
C SER A 44 5.78 -15.76 -10.63
N SER A 45 5.67 -17.07 -10.79
CA SER A 45 5.90 -18.03 -9.71
C SER A 45 7.36 -17.85 -9.25
N GLY A 46 7.53 -17.24 -8.08
CA GLY A 46 8.85 -17.00 -7.50
C GLY A 46 8.75 -16.91 -5.99
N GLY A 47 8.65 -18.07 -5.35
CA GLY A 47 8.96 -18.16 -3.93
C GLY A 47 10.43 -17.84 -3.71
N GLY A 48 10.72 -17.04 -2.69
CA GLY A 48 12.08 -16.78 -2.24
C GLY A 48 12.29 -15.31 -1.90
N GLY A 49 12.57 -15.03 -0.63
CA GLY A 49 12.83 -13.69 -0.12
C GLY A 49 13.95 -12.96 -0.88
N GLY A 50 13.56 -12.15 -1.86
CA GLY A 50 14.41 -11.21 -2.59
C GLY A 50 14.40 -9.84 -1.90
N GLY A 51 15.06 -9.75 -0.75
CA GLY A 51 15.27 -8.46 -0.09
C GLY A 51 16.35 -7.66 -0.81
N GLY A 52 15.96 -6.85 -1.79
CA GLY A 52 16.81 -5.86 -2.46
C GLY A 52 16.30 -5.56 -3.87
N ASP A 53 15.73 -4.37 -4.06
CA ASP A 53 15.25 -3.80 -5.33
C ASP A 53 13.82 -4.16 -5.81
N GLU A 54 13.00 -4.81 -4.98
CA GLU A 54 11.57 -4.90 -5.30
C GLU A 54 10.89 -3.54 -5.04
N VAL A 55 10.27 -2.96 -6.08
CA VAL A 55 9.59 -1.67 -5.99
C VAL A 55 8.38 -1.81 -5.06
N ILE A 56 8.52 -1.30 -3.83
CA ILE A 56 7.41 -1.27 -2.88
C ILE A 56 6.37 -0.26 -3.36
N LEU A 57 5.15 -0.75 -3.56
CA LEU A 57 4.01 0.07 -3.96
C LEU A 57 3.59 1.01 -2.84
N GLN A 58 3.06 2.17 -3.22
CA GLN A 58 2.46 3.11 -2.27
C GLN A 58 1.34 2.42 -1.46
N PRO A 59 1.13 2.85 -0.19
CA PRO A 59 0.00 2.37 0.59
C PRO A 59 -1.31 2.76 -0.10
N THR A 60 -2.27 1.84 -0.13
CA THR A 60 -3.63 2.14 -0.63
C THR A 60 -4.41 3.03 0.33
N GLU A 61 -4.08 2.92 1.62
CA GLU A 61 -4.60 3.72 2.71
C GLU A 61 -3.43 4.07 3.62
N VAL A 62 -3.24 5.36 3.89
CA VAL A 62 -2.21 5.81 4.82
C VAL A 62 -2.70 5.53 6.24
N VAL A 63 -1.98 4.67 6.95
CA VAL A 63 -2.36 4.27 8.31
C VAL A 63 -1.75 5.25 9.31
N PRO A 64 -2.56 5.97 10.12
CA PRO A 64 -2.05 6.77 11.24
C PRO A 64 -1.33 5.88 12.25
N ASN A 65 -0.21 6.34 12.80
CA ASN A 65 0.59 5.56 13.75
C ASN A 65 0.98 4.15 13.24
N ALA A 66 1.39 4.07 11.96
CA ALA A 66 1.78 2.81 11.32
C ALA A 66 2.84 2.01 12.10
N GLY A 67 3.66 2.67 12.92
CA GLY A 67 4.65 2.03 13.78
C GLY A 67 4.10 1.13 14.88
N ASP A 68 2.89 1.40 15.38
CA ASP A 68 2.27 0.66 16.49
C ASP A 68 1.49 -0.58 16.04
N VAL A 69 1.23 -0.70 14.74
CA VAL A 69 0.55 -1.87 14.18
C VAL A 69 1.42 -3.11 14.43
N GLN A 70 0.81 -4.13 15.02
CA GLN A 70 1.50 -5.37 15.38
C GLN A 70 1.36 -6.40 14.26
N VAL A 71 2.42 -7.16 14.03
CA VAL A 71 2.34 -8.34 13.16
C VAL A 71 1.50 -9.41 13.85
N HIS A 72 0.61 -10.07 13.11
CA HIS A 72 -0.33 -11.06 13.67
C HIS A 72 -0.04 -12.51 13.26
N PHE A 73 1.11 -12.77 12.62
CA PHE A 73 1.46 -14.10 12.12
C PHE A 73 2.97 -14.34 12.06
N GLY A 74 3.34 -15.62 11.95
CA GLY A 74 4.73 -16.05 11.86
C GLY A 74 5.53 -15.78 13.15
N LYS A 75 6.85 -15.67 13.02
CA LYS A 75 7.78 -15.50 14.14
C LYS A 75 7.68 -14.14 14.83
N ASN A 76 7.16 -13.12 14.14
CA ASN A 76 7.07 -11.76 14.64
C ASN A 76 5.70 -11.44 15.26
N ASN A 77 4.86 -12.45 15.55
CA ASN A 77 3.53 -12.23 16.11
C ASN A 77 3.60 -11.40 17.41
N GLY A 78 2.84 -10.31 17.48
CA GLY A 78 2.81 -9.34 18.57
C GLY A 78 3.88 -8.25 18.51
N VAL A 79 4.79 -8.28 17.53
CA VAL A 79 5.84 -7.26 17.38
C VAL A 79 5.32 -6.08 16.56
N ALA A 80 5.47 -4.88 17.11
CA ALA A 80 5.14 -3.62 16.44
C ALA A 80 6.02 -3.39 15.20
N LEU A 81 5.45 -2.85 14.11
CA LEU A 81 6.17 -2.61 12.86
C LEU A 81 7.39 -1.70 13.04
N ALA A 82 7.34 -0.72 13.94
CA ALA A 82 8.48 0.17 14.24
C ALA A 82 9.69 -0.56 14.88
N LYS A 83 9.47 -1.74 15.48
CA LYS A 83 10.53 -2.55 16.10
C LYS A 83 11.17 -3.52 15.11
N LEU A 84 10.61 -3.65 13.90
CA LEU A 84 11.15 -4.51 12.87
C LEU A 84 12.34 -3.85 12.18
N SER A 85 13.29 -4.68 11.75
CA SER A 85 14.35 -4.21 10.85
C SER A 85 13.77 -3.79 9.51
N GLU A 86 14.46 -2.90 8.82
CA GLU A 86 14.05 -2.40 7.51
C GLU A 86 13.81 -3.54 6.48
N ARG A 87 14.65 -4.58 6.53
CA ARG A 87 14.51 -5.79 5.70
C ARG A 87 13.25 -6.60 6.05
N SER A 88 12.90 -6.68 7.32
CA SER A 88 11.66 -7.35 7.75
C SER A 88 10.44 -6.53 7.35
N LEU A 89 10.53 -5.22 7.51
CA LEU A 89 9.47 -4.28 7.16
C LEU A 89 9.20 -4.27 5.65
N SER A 90 10.24 -4.28 4.82
CA SER A 90 10.10 -4.38 3.36
C SER A 90 9.36 -5.65 2.94
N TRP A 91 9.58 -6.77 3.63
CA TRP A 91 8.89 -8.03 3.36
C TRP A 91 7.38 -7.95 3.64
N TYR A 92 6.96 -7.23 4.69
CA TYR A 92 5.52 -7.01 4.95
C TYR A 92 4.91 -5.95 4.02
N ALA A 93 5.72 -5.08 3.43
CA ALA A 93 5.28 -4.07 2.48
C ALA A 93 5.10 -4.62 1.05
N THR A 94 5.85 -5.67 0.67
CA THR A 94 5.67 -6.36 -0.60
C THR A 94 4.38 -7.18 -0.63
N GLU A 95 3.85 -7.39 -1.83
CA GLU A 95 2.64 -8.17 -2.00
C GLU A 95 2.95 -9.66 -1.84
N GLN A 96 2.39 -10.26 -0.79
CA GLN A 96 2.54 -11.68 -0.54
C GLN A 96 1.62 -12.47 -1.47
N PRO A 97 2.08 -13.60 -2.03
CA PRO A 97 1.26 -14.42 -2.90
C PRO A 97 0.01 -14.90 -2.15
N PRO A 98 -1.17 -14.95 -2.81
CA PRO A 98 -2.39 -15.42 -2.17
C PRO A 98 -2.21 -16.84 -1.65
N ARG A 99 -2.55 -17.06 -0.38
CA ARG A 99 -2.54 -18.41 0.20
C ARG A 99 -3.66 -19.21 -0.48
N LEU A 100 -3.35 -20.38 -1.01
CA LEU A 100 -4.34 -21.26 -1.65
C LEU A 100 -4.89 -22.26 -0.63
N ASP A 101 -6.19 -22.55 -0.72
CA ASP A 101 -6.84 -23.65 -0.01
C ASP A 101 -6.49 -25.00 -0.65
N SER A 102 -6.94 -26.11 -0.03
CA SER A 102 -6.77 -27.47 -0.57
C SER A 102 -7.48 -27.69 -1.91
N SER A 103 -8.36 -26.78 -2.32
CA SER A 103 -9.09 -26.77 -3.59
C SER A 103 -8.45 -25.85 -4.63
N GLY A 104 -7.29 -25.25 -4.33
CA GLY A 104 -6.59 -24.31 -5.21
C GLY A 104 -7.22 -22.91 -5.30
N LYS A 105 -8.21 -22.59 -4.44
CA LYS A 105 -8.82 -21.25 -4.37
C LYS A 105 -8.05 -20.37 -3.38
N PRO A 106 -7.78 -19.09 -3.71
CA PRO A 106 -7.17 -18.17 -2.76
C PRO A 106 -8.04 -17.99 -1.52
N TYR A 107 -7.42 -18.01 -0.34
CA TYR A 107 -8.05 -17.52 0.87
C TYR A 107 -8.41 -16.05 0.69
N PRO A 108 -9.61 -15.63 1.16
CA PRO A 108 -9.98 -14.23 1.13
C PRO A 108 -8.97 -13.41 1.93
N ALA A 109 -8.57 -12.26 1.38
CA ALA A 109 -7.65 -11.35 2.05
C ALA A 109 -8.28 -10.89 3.38
N ARG A 110 -7.58 -11.16 4.48
CA ARG A 110 -8.06 -10.73 5.80
C ARG A 110 -7.90 -9.22 5.92
N PRO A 111 -8.88 -8.50 6.49
CA PRO A 111 -8.74 -7.07 6.74
C PRO A 111 -7.47 -6.73 7.53
N GLN A 112 -7.15 -7.56 8.54
CA GLN A 112 -5.94 -7.39 9.36
C GLN A 112 -4.64 -7.46 8.54
N GLU A 113 -4.57 -8.36 7.54
CA GLU A 113 -3.40 -8.49 6.66
C GLU A 113 -3.30 -7.28 5.72
N THR A 114 -4.44 -6.76 5.26
CA THR A 114 -4.49 -5.56 4.42
C THR A 114 -4.04 -4.33 5.20
N THR A 115 -4.53 -4.15 6.43
CA THR A 115 -4.12 -3.07 7.34
C THR A 115 -2.63 -3.16 7.66
N LEU A 116 -2.12 -4.35 7.99
CA LEU A 116 -0.69 -4.56 8.27
C LEU A 116 0.17 -4.17 7.07
N ARG A 117 -0.22 -4.57 5.86
CA ARG A 117 0.49 -4.25 4.62
C ARG A 117 0.48 -2.77 4.32
N ASN A 118 -0.67 -2.11 4.47
CA ASN A 118 -0.79 -0.67 4.29
C ASN A 118 0.03 0.10 5.33
N ALA A 119 0.05 -0.35 6.58
CA ALA A 119 0.90 0.22 7.63
C ALA A 119 2.39 0.01 7.32
N ALA A 120 2.79 -1.19 6.88
CA ALA A 120 4.18 -1.48 6.51
C ALA A 120 4.65 -0.60 5.34
N ARG A 121 3.83 -0.43 4.30
CA ARG A 121 4.11 0.49 3.18
C ARG A 121 4.20 1.93 3.65
N THR A 122 3.24 2.36 4.47
CA THR A 122 3.22 3.70 5.05
C THR A 122 4.52 3.98 5.80
N LEU A 123 4.92 3.10 6.72
CA LEU A 123 6.14 3.27 7.50
C LEU A 123 7.42 3.18 6.63
N TRP A 124 7.44 2.29 5.63
CA TRP A 124 8.56 2.16 4.69
C TRP A 124 8.80 3.46 3.91
N HIS A 125 7.73 4.02 3.36
CA HIS A 125 7.76 5.25 2.58
C HIS A 125 7.98 6.49 3.46
N GLN A 126 7.45 6.51 4.69
CA GLN A 126 7.73 7.54 5.69
C GLN A 126 9.22 7.59 6.01
N ASN A 127 9.85 6.44 6.30
CA ASN A 127 11.27 6.36 6.63
C ASN A 127 12.18 6.82 5.47
N ARG A 128 11.71 6.67 4.22
CA ARG A 128 12.44 7.07 3.01
C ARG A 128 12.09 8.46 2.49
N GLY A 129 11.09 9.12 3.06
CA GLY A 129 10.57 10.40 2.54
C GLY A 129 9.91 10.29 1.16
N THR A 130 9.46 9.10 0.75
CA THR A 130 8.83 8.84 -0.57
C THR A 130 7.33 8.59 -0.47
N LEU A 131 6.73 8.88 0.68
CA LEU A 131 5.28 8.75 0.89
C LEU A 131 4.59 9.75 -0.04
N GLY A 132 3.91 9.23 -1.06
CA GLY A 132 3.07 10.04 -1.93
C GLY A 132 1.99 10.68 -1.08
N GLN A 133 1.56 11.89 -1.46
CA GLN A 133 0.27 12.39 -0.99
C GLN A 133 -0.75 11.29 -1.24
N ALA A 134 -1.54 10.96 -0.21
CA ALA A 134 -2.59 9.96 -0.30
C ALA A 134 -3.58 10.41 -1.38
N ASP A 135 -3.32 10.03 -2.63
CA ASP A 135 -4.29 10.18 -3.70
C ASP A 135 -5.47 9.32 -3.26
N ALA A 136 -6.53 10.01 -2.88
CA ALA A 136 -7.84 9.46 -2.56
C ALA A 136 -8.19 8.32 -3.52
N PRO A 137 -8.90 7.28 -3.05
CA PRO A 137 -9.07 6.06 -3.80
C PRO A 137 -9.49 6.37 -5.23
N LYS A 138 -8.70 5.91 -6.19
CA LYS A 138 -9.12 5.79 -7.58
C LYS A 138 -10.35 4.89 -7.56
N ALA A 139 -11.52 5.55 -7.49
CA ALA A 139 -12.81 4.90 -7.55
C ALA A 139 -12.77 3.91 -8.70
N ALA A 140 -13.11 2.67 -8.40
CA ALA A 140 -13.40 1.65 -9.38
C ALA A 140 -14.30 2.28 -10.44
N SER A 141 -13.77 2.43 -11.66
CA SER A 141 -14.64 2.67 -12.81
C SER A 141 -15.44 1.40 -12.99
N GLY A 142 -16.76 1.54 -12.83
CA GLY A 142 -17.69 0.44 -12.82
C GLY A 142 -17.64 -0.37 -14.10
N GLY A 143 -17.53 -1.69 -13.92
CA GLY A 143 -18.28 -2.64 -14.72
C GLY A 143 -19.49 -3.05 -13.90
N ALA A 144 -20.62 -2.38 -14.13
CA ALA A 144 -21.91 -2.86 -13.67
C ALA A 144 -22.24 -4.17 -14.42
N ALA A 145 -22.50 -5.25 -13.69
CA ALA A 145 -23.60 -6.18 -13.97
C ALA A 145 -23.77 -7.19 -12.83
N ALA A 146 -24.94 -7.10 -12.20
CA ALA A 146 -25.73 -8.17 -11.57
C ALA A 146 -25.15 -8.90 -10.34
N ALA A 147 -25.69 -8.59 -9.16
CA ALA A 147 -26.74 -9.43 -8.56
C ALA A 147 -27.20 -8.83 -7.23
N GLU A 148 -28.38 -8.20 -7.29
CA GLU A 148 -29.50 -8.31 -6.35
C GLU A 148 -29.22 -8.19 -4.84
N MET A 149 -29.57 -7.02 -4.30
CA MET A 149 -29.83 -6.82 -2.88
C MET A 149 -31.04 -7.61 -2.43
N ALA A 150 -30.88 -8.22 -1.26
CA ALA A 150 -31.92 -8.82 -0.46
C ALA A 150 -32.97 -7.78 0.02
N ALA A 151 -34.10 -8.37 0.40
CA ALA A 151 -35.17 -7.90 1.28
C ALA A 151 -36.35 -7.16 0.61
N VAL A 152 -37.50 -7.82 0.60
CA VAL A 152 -38.63 -7.49 1.48
C VAL A 152 -39.66 -8.64 1.39
N ALA A 153 -39.91 -9.29 2.53
CA ALA A 153 -41.10 -10.12 2.71
C ALA A 153 -42.34 -9.23 2.78
N PRO A 154 -43.42 -9.60 2.08
CA PRO A 154 -44.68 -9.76 2.79
C PRO A 154 -45.53 -10.88 2.18
N ALA A 155 -45.81 -11.92 2.95
CA ALA A 155 -46.84 -12.90 2.60
C ALA A 155 -47.50 -13.47 3.86
N HIS A 156 -48.53 -12.78 4.34
CA HIS A 156 -49.67 -13.44 4.98
C HIS A 156 -50.90 -13.00 4.19
N PRO A 157 -51.59 -13.96 3.57
CA PRO A 157 -52.91 -14.27 4.10
C PRO A 157 -53.20 -15.78 4.05
N SER A 158 -53.63 -16.34 5.17
CA SER A 158 -54.77 -17.27 5.32
C SER A 158 -54.57 -18.18 6.54
N ASP A 159 -55.66 -18.32 7.30
CA ASP A 159 -56.02 -19.46 8.15
C ASP A 159 -55.19 -19.74 9.41
N GLU A 160 -55.68 -19.26 10.56
CA GLU A 160 -55.91 -20.14 11.72
C GLU A 160 -56.83 -19.42 12.74
N GLU A 161 -58.11 -19.78 12.71
CA GLU A 161 -59.09 -19.43 13.73
C GLU A 161 -59.17 -20.59 14.75
N VAL A 162 -59.47 -20.23 16.02
CA VAL A 162 -59.80 -21.09 17.20
C VAL A 162 -58.57 -21.59 18.02
N PRO A 163 -58.58 -21.68 19.39
CA PRO A 163 -59.65 -21.46 20.40
C PRO A 163 -59.30 -20.53 21.59
N PHE A 164 -60.33 -20.02 22.28
CA PHE A 164 -60.60 -20.26 23.72
C PHE A 164 -62.06 -19.91 24.05
#